data_AF-A0A292S6R9-F1
#
_entry.id   AF-A0A292S6R9-F1
#
_cell.length_a   1.000
_cell.length_b   1.000
_cell.length_c   1.000
_cell.angle_alpha   90.00
_cell.angle_beta   90.00
_cell.angle_gamma   90.00
#
_symmetry.space_group_name_H-M   'P 1'
#
loop_
_entity.id
_entity.type
_entity.pdbx_description
1 polymer ?
#
loop_
_entity_poly.entity_id
_entity_poly.type
_entity_poly.pdbx_seq_one_letter_code
_entity_poly.pdbx_strand_id
1 'polypeptide(L)' 'REFRDELERSFNITLPELSMGMSNDYKIALREGATIIRIGRKLFK' A
#
# COMPACT_ATOMS: atom_id res chain seq x y z
N ARG A 1 -4.08 -1.95 5.69
CA ARG A 1 -4.91 -2.98 5.01
C ARG A 1 -6.34 -3.02 5.54
N GLU A 2 -6.56 -3.08 6.85
CA GLU A 2 -7.89 -3.33 7.45
C GLU A 2 -9.00 -2.40 6.94
N PHE A 3 -8.76 -1.09 6.90
CA PHE A 3 -9.76 -0.12 6.42
C PHE A 3 -10.14 -0.33 4.94
N ARG A 4 -9.19 -0.76 4.10
CA ARG A 4 -9.50 -1.13 2.70
C ARG A 4 -10.43 -2.34 2.67
N ASP A 5 -10.13 -3.37 3.45
CA ASP A 5 -10.93 -4.59 3.52
C ASP A 5 -12.35 -4.30 4.05
N GLU A 6 -12.50 -3.33 4.95
CA GLU A 6 -13.79 -2.82 5.42
C GLU A 6 -14.58 -2.11 4.31
N LEU A 7 -13.91 -1.27 3.51
CA LEU A 7 -14.53 -0.57 2.38
C LEU A 7 -14.97 -1.56 1.30
N GLU A 8 -14.16 -2.56 0.96
CA GLU A 8 -14.55 -3.62 0.01
C GLU A 8 -15.85 -4.31 0.44
N ARG A 9 -15.97 -4.66 1.73
CA ARG A 9 -17.18 -5.29 2.29
C ARG A 9 -18.37 -4.34 2.29
N SER A 10 -18.18 -3.10 2.73
CA SER A 10 -19.25 -2.11 2.92
C SER A 10 -19.89 -1.69 1.60
N PHE A 11 -19.07 -1.58 0.56
CA PHE A 11 -19.52 -1.13 -0.76
C PHE A 11 -19.69 -2.27 -1.77
N ASN A 12 -19.37 -3.51 -1.38
CA ASN A 12 -19.39 -4.68 -2.26
C ASN A 12 -18.60 -4.45 -3.57
N ILE A 13 -17.41 -3.84 -3.43
CA ILE A 13 -16.46 -3.55 -4.51
C ILE A 13 -15.14 -4.24 -4.23
N THR A 14 -14.29 -4.35 -5.26
CA THR A 14 -12.92 -4.85 -5.13
C THR A 14 -11.95 -3.67 -5.20
N LEU A 15 -11.04 -3.61 -4.22
CA LEU A 15 -9.94 -2.68 -4.09
C LEU A 15 -8.64 -3.51 -4.06
N PRO A 16 -8.20 -4.04 -5.21
CA PRO A 16 -7.09 -4.99 -5.25
C PRO A 16 -5.76 -4.35 -4.84
N GLU A 17 -5.64 -3.03 -5.05
CA GLU A 17 -4.42 -2.29 -4.81
C GLU A 17 -4.39 -1.58 -3.45
N LEU A 18 -3.22 -1.58 -2.81
CA LEU A 18 -2.91 -0.80 -1.63
C LEU A 18 -1.61 -0.01 -1.86
N SER A 19 -1.77 1.25 -2.27
CA SER A 19 -0.64 2.16 -2.56
C SER A 19 -0.18 2.91 -1.31
N MET A 20 0.86 2.41 -0.65
CA MET A 20 1.44 3.03 0.54
C MET A 20 2.95 2.76 0.63
N GLY A 21 3.66 3.58 1.40
CA GLY A 21 5.12 3.51 1.51
C GLY A 21 5.85 4.33 0.46
N MET A 22 6.82 5.08 0.94
CA MET A 22 7.78 5.91 0.24
C MET A 22 9.21 5.37 0.45
N SER A 23 10.23 6.09 -0.03
CA SER A 23 11.64 5.66 0.05
C SER A 23 12.16 5.30 1.45
N ASN A 24 11.57 5.85 2.52
CA ASN A 24 12.05 5.66 3.89
C ASN A 24 11.34 4.54 4.65
N ASP A 25 10.12 4.18 4.27
CA ASP A 25 9.21 3.32 5.04
C ASP A 25 8.63 2.16 4.20
N TYR A 26 9.06 1.99 2.94
CA TYR A 26 8.57 0.91 2.06
C TYR A 26 8.68 -0.50 2.66
N LYS A 27 9.66 -0.76 3.53
CA LYS A 27 9.79 -2.05 4.24
C LYS A 27 8.68 -2.28 5.27
N ILE A 28 8.19 -1.22 5.91
CA ILE A 28 7.02 -1.29 6.78
C ILE A 28 5.80 -1.49 5.90
N ALA A 29 5.68 -0.71 4.82
CA ALA A 29 4.57 -0.81 3.89
C ALA A 29 4.38 -2.23 3.30
N LEU A 30 5.47 -2.91 2.90
CA LEU A 30 5.40 -4.30 2.45
C LEU A 30 4.82 -5.23 3.53
N ARG A 31 5.26 -5.08 4.79
CA ARG A 31 4.78 -5.91 5.90
C ARG A 31 3.29 -5.68 6.19
N GLU A 32 2.82 -4.45 5.98
CA GLU A 32 1.41 -4.05 6.13
C GLU A 32 0.52 -4.35 4.90
N GLY A 33 1.08 -5.02 3.89
CA GLY A 33 0.34 -5.51 2.71
C GLY A 33 0.23 -4.52 1.55
N ALA A 34 1.16 -3.56 1.42
CA ALA A 34 1.21 -2.69 0.25
C ALA A 34 1.45 -3.50 -1.04
N THR A 35 0.64 -3.25 -2.06
CA THR A 35 0.84 -3.82 -3.41
C THR A 35 1.64 -2.86 -4.29
N ILE A 36 1.58 -1.56 -3.99
CA ILE A 36 2.31 -0.50 -4.69
C ILE A 36 3.11 0.31 -3.66
N ILE A 37 4.43 0.41 -3.86
CA ILE A 37 5.33 1.29 -3.10
C ILE A 37 5.91 2.37 -4.01
N ARG A 38 6.23 3.54 -3.45
CA ARG A 38 6.68 4.71 -4.20
C ARG A 38 8.13 5.06 -3.86
N ILE A 39 9.07 4.63 -4.70
CA ILE A 39 10.50 4.89 -4.47
C ILE A 39 11.02 5.91 -5.48
N GLY A 40 11.59 6.99 -4.97
CA GLY A 40 12.28 7.99 -5.79
C GLY A 40 13.75 8.03 -5.43
N ARG A 41 14.09 8.81 -4.39
CA ARG A 41 15.48 9.05 -3.96
C ARG A 41 16.30 7.77 -3.75
N LYS A 42 15.69 6.68 -3.28
CA LYS A 42 16.40 5.42 -2.98
C LYS A 42 16.61 4.51 -4.20
N LEU A 43 15.99 4.81 -5.35
CA LEU A 43 16.26 4.14 -6.62
C LEU A 43 17.33 4.86 -7.44
N PHE A 44 17.43 6.19 -7.30
CA PHE A 44 18.26 7.05 -8.16
C PHE A 44 19.42 7.74 -7.42
N LYS A 45 19.66 7.43 -6.15
CA LYS A 45 20.89 7.75 -5.41
C LYS A 45 21.57 6.49 -4.93
#